data_AF-A0A7V9HQR5-F1
#
_entry.id   AF-A0A7V9HQR5-F1
#
_cell.length_a   1.000
_cell.length_b   1.000
_cell.length_c   1.000
_cell.angle_alpha   90.00
_cell.angle_beta   90.00
_cell.angle_gamma   90.00
#
_symmetry.space_group_name_H-M   'P 1'
#
loop_
_entity.id
_entity.type
_entity.pdbx_description
1 polymer ?
#
loop_
_entity_poly.entity_id
_entity_poly.type
_entity_poly.pdbx_seq_one_letter_code
_entity_poly.pdbx_strand_id
1 'polypeptide(L)'
;MRPLCVLIAIASSALLLPACGSEAVSVPESDAVAYEGAEIFSTHCAGCHTISAAGTQGSANRALRVQGPNFDQRTESYDEALYAIHNGGFSGAIMPQNIVAGEDATKVAKFLEAYSGTDVIDPPRPTSNPQDEQGAGTAVPDVVGNAESSAEDTSAGSDTGQDQLQQSTSTTSP
;
A
#
# COMPACT_ATOMS: atom_id res chain seq x y z
N MET A 1 -49.58 65.44 -3.76
CA MET A 1 -49.43 64.23 -2.94
C MET A 1 -48.33 63.39 -3.57
N ARG A 2 -47.23 63.18 -2.83
CA ARG A 2 -46.06 62.35 -3.19
C ARG A 2 -46.44 60.86 -2.97
N PRO A 3 -45.69 59.81 -3.40
CA PRO A 3 -44.33 59.84 -3.94
C PRO A 3 -44.00 58.83 -5.07
N LEU A 4 -42.92 59.20 -5.76
CA LEU A 4 -41.94 58.39 -6.50
C LEU A 4 -41.23 57.36 -5.59
N CYS A 5 -40.68 56.30 -6.19
CA CYS A 5 -39.71 55.32 -5.64
C CYS A 5 -40.26 54.28 -4.65
N VAL A 6 -40.22 52.99 -5.01
CA VAL A 6 -39.33 51.99 -4.37
C VAL A 6 -39.13 50.82 -5.36
N LEU A 7 -37.87 50.67 -5.79
CA LEU A 7 -37.30 49.49 -6.42
C LEU A 7 -37.32 48.33 -5.43
N ILE A 8 -38.02 47.23 -5.74
CA ILE A 8 -37.83 45.96 -5.02
C ILE A 8 -36.97 45.06 -5.92
N ALA A 9 -35.65 45.25 -5.80
CA ALA A 9 -34.67 44.27 -6.19
C ALA A 9 -34.80 43.07 -5.26
N ILE A 10 -35.48 42.00 -5.71
CA ILE A 10 -35.44 40.72 -5.01
C ILE A 10 -34.09 40.08 -5.33
N ALA A 11 -33.15 40.31 -4.42
CA ALA A 11 -31.88 39.61 -4.33
C ALA A 11 -32.13 38.10 -4.24
N SER A 12 -31.87 37.39 -5.34
CA SER A 12 -31.76 35.93 -5.32
C SER A 12 -30.31 35.59 -4.95
N SER A 13 -30.01 35.65 -3.64
CA SER A 13 -28.76 35.11 -3.11
C SER A 13 -28.81 33.59 -3.24
N ALA A 14 -28.25 33.06 -4.32
CA ALA A 14 -27.94 31.64 -4.42
C ALA A 14 -26.92 31.30 -3.33
N LEU A 15 -27.35 30.52 -2.34
CA LEU A 15 -26.47 29.90 -1.36
C LEU A 15 -25.51 28.97 -2.13
N LEU A 16 -24.25 29.38 -2.29
CA LEU A 16 -23.19 28.44 -2.59
C LEU A 16 -22.93 27.63 -1.32
N LEU A 17 -23.34 26.36 -1.36
CA LEU A 17 -23.00 25.35 -0.36
C LEU A 17 -21.46 25.23 -0.31
N PRO A 18 -20.85 25.12 0.89
CA PRO A 18 -19.44 24.77 0.98
C PRO A 18 -19.27 23.36 0.42
N ALA A 19 -18.64 23.24 -0.75
CA ALA A 19 -18.13 21.97 -1.23
C ALA A 19 -17.05 21.53 -0.23
N CYS A 20 -17.29 20.43 0.48
CA CYS A 20 -16.25 19.73 1.21
C CYS A 20 -15.20 19.31 0.17
N GLY A 21 -13.98 19.85 0.27
CA GLY A 21 -13.00 19.92 -0.80
C GLY A 21 -12.30 18.60 -1.15
N SER A 22 -13.03 17.62 -1.67
CA SER A 22 -12.43 16.59 -2.53
C SER A 22 -12.22 17.19 -3.92
N GLU A 23 -11.02 17.06 -4.47
CA GLU A 23 -10.75 17.42 -5.86
C GLU A 23 -11.59 16.54 -6.81
N ALA A 24 -11.85 17.02 -8.02
CA ALA A 24 -12.63 16.26 -8.99
C ALA A 24 -11.85 15.05 -9.50
N VAL A 25 -12.55 13.96 -9.83
CA VAL A 25 -11.98 12.81 -10.56
C VAL A 25 -11.38 13.32 -11.87
N SER A 26 -10.11 13.00 -12.12
CA SER A 26 -9.37 13.45 -13.32
C SER A 26 -9.23 12.37 -14.40
N VAL A 27 -9.70 11.16 -14.12
CA VAL A 27 -9.83 10.08 -15.11
C VAL A 27 -10.74 10.54 -16.26
N PRO A 28 -10.39 10.32 -17.53
CA PRO A 28 -11.24 10.69 -18.65
C PRO A 28 -12.47 9.78 -18.75
N GLU A 29 -13.65 10.38 -18.94
CA GLU A 29 -14.93 9.64 -19.10
C GLU A 29 -14.92 8.66 -20.30
N SER A 30 -14.03 8.85 -21.28
CA SER A 30 -13.85 7.91 -22.39
C SER A 30 -13.32 6.54 -21.94
N ASP A 31 -12.67 6.46 -20.78
CA ASP A 31 -12.35 5.21 -20.09
C ASP A 31 -13.38 4.96 -18.99
N ALA A 32 -14.58 4.53 -19.41
CA ALA A 32 -15.73 4.39 -18.53
C ALA A 32 -15.45 3.49 -17.31
N VAL A 33 -14.67 2.42 -17.48
CA VAL A 33 -14.39 1.47 -16.40
C VAL A 33 -13.49 2.10 -15.34
N ALA A 34 -12.41 2.78 -15.75
CA ALA A 34 -11.55 3.45 -14.79
C ALA A 34 -12.24 4.67 -14.17
N TYR A 35 -13.06 5.39 -14.94
CA TYR A 35 -13.81 6.55 -14.45
C TYR A 35 -14.78 6.16 -13.35
N GLU A 36 -15.64 5.17 -13.61
CA GLU A 36 -16.57 4.64 -12.61
C GLU A 36 -15.81 4.07 -11.40
N GLY A 37 -14.69 3.39 -11.63
CA GLY A 37 -13.80 2.91 -10.55
C GLY A 37 -13.27 4.04 -9.66
N ALA A 38 -12.90 5.18 -10.26
CA ALA A 38 -12.43 6.36 -9.55
C ALA A 38 -13.55 7.03 -8.74
N GLU A 39 -14.77 7.12 -9.27
CA GLU A 39 -15.94 7.64 -8.55
C GLU A 39 -16.29 6.77 -7.33
N ILE A 40 -16.28 5.45 -7.51
CA ILE A 40 -16.50 4.49 -6.43
C ILE A 40 -15.38 4.65 -5.39
N PHE A 41 -14.12 4.73 -5.82
CA PHE A 41 -13.00 4.93 -4.91
C PHE A 41 -13.14 6.23 -4.10
N SER A 42 -13.49 7.34 -4.76
CA SER A 42 -13.69 8.64 -4.10
C SER A 42 -14.79 8.58 -3.05
N THR A 43 -15.87 7.84 -3.33
CA THR A 43 -17.01 7.70 -2.43
C THR A 43 -16.72 6.81 -1.22
N HIS A 44 -15.98 5.71 -1.43
CA HIS A 44 -15.88 4.63 -0.43
C HIS A 44 -14.51 4.52 0.25
N CYS A 45 -13.44 4.99 -0.39
CA CYS A 45 -12.05 4.76 0.03
C CYS A 45 -11.32 6.05 0.45
N ALA A 46 -11.82 7.21 0.02
CA ALA A 46 -11.15 8.52 0.21
C ALA A 46 -10.85 8.87 1.66
N GLY A 47 -11.64 8.41 2.63
CA GLY A 47 -11.42 8.74 4.04
C GLY A 47 -10.07 8.25 4.59
N CYS A 48 -9.51 7.18 3.99
CA CYS A 48 -8.24 6.60 4.42
C CYS A 48 -7.15 6.69 3.36
N HIS A 49 -7.49 6.60 2.08
CA HIS A 49 -6.50 6.49 1.00
C HIS A 49 -6.37 7.77 0.18
N THR A 50 -5.13 8.05 -0.23
CA THR A 50 -4.79 9.15 -1.14
C THR A 50 -4.58 8.59 -2.55
N ILE A 51 -5.25 9.19 -3.53
CA ILE A 51 -4.95 9.06 -4.95
C ILE A 51 -5.48 10.30 -5.69
N SER A 52 -4.58 11.01 -6.36
CA SER A 52 -4.89 12.26 -7.06
C SER A 52 -5.83 12.04 -8.23
N ALA A 53 -5.77 10.87 -8.89
CA ALA A 53 -6.64 10.54 -10.01
C ALA A 53 -8.14 10.49 -9.64
N ALA A 54 -8.46 10.12 -8.39
CA ALA A 54 -9.83 10.16 -7.86
C ALA A 54 -10.10 11.39 -6.97
N GLY A 55 -9.16 12.34 -6.94
CA GLY A 55 -9.26 13.56 -6.13
C GLY A 55 -9.31 13.30 -4.62
N THR A 56 -8.73 12.19 -4.16
CA THR A 56 -8.79 11.82 -2.75
C THR A 56 -7.50 12.19 -2.03
N GLN A 57 -7.66 12.83 -0.88
CA GLN A 57 -6.65 12.86 0.16
C GLN A 57 -7.24 12.06 1.31
N GLY A 58 -6.53 10.99 1.71
CA GLY A 58 -6.79 10.32 3.00
C GLY A 58 -6.79 11.35 4.12
N SER A 59 -7.03 10.95 5.38
CA SER A 59 -7.28 11.91 6.47
C SER A 59 -6.22 13.03 6.65
N ALA A 60 -5.04 12.90 6.01
CA ALA A 60 -3.92 13.84 5.96
C ALA A 60 -3.33 14.15 7.34
N ASN A 61 -3.96 13.64 8.39
CA ASN A 61 -3.56 13.74 9.77
C ASN A 61 -2.65 12.56 10.10
N ARG A 62 -1.35 12.81 9.99
CA ARG A 62 -0.29 11.84 10.31
C ARG A 62 -0.30 11.39 11.78
N ALA A 63 -1.03 12.08 12.66
CA ALA A 63 -1.24 11.67 14.05
C ALA A 63 -2.35 10.61 14.20
N LEU A 64 -3.22 10.44 13.20
CA LEU A 64 -4.18 9.34 13.16
C LEU A 64 -3.47 8.09 12.65
N ARG A 65 -3.37 7.07 13.52
CA ARG A 65 -2.77 5.77 13.20
C ARG A 65 -3.48 5.00 12.09
N VAL A 66 -4.70 5.41 11.73
CA VAL A 66 -5.51 4.76 10.70
C VAL A 66 -5.39 5.56 9.41
N GLN A 67 -4.30 5.34 8.66
CA GLN A 67 -4.17 5.80 7.27
C GLN A 67 -4.12 4.62 6.32
N GLY A 68 -4.80 4.76 5.19
CA GLY A 68 -4.60 3.92 4.04
C GLY A 68 -3.32 4.34 3.30
N PRO A 69 -2.74 3.44 2.49
CA PRO A 69 -1.70 3.76 1.53
C PRO A 69 -1.99 5.00 0.68
N ASN A 70 -0.91 5.73 0.34
CA ASN A 70 -0.92 6.71 -0.73
C ASN A 70 -0.60 6.01 -2.06
N PHE A 71 -1.59 5.90 -2.94
CA PHE A 71 -1.46 5.24 -4.23
C PHE A 71 -0.83 6.12 -5.29
N ASP A 72 -0.66 7.43 -5.08
CA ASP A 72 0.15 8.24 -6.01
C ASP A 72 1.62 7.78 -5.99
N GLN A 73 2.07 7.28 -4.83
CA GLN A 73 3.47 6.87 -4.58
C GLN A 73 3.68 5.35 -4.65
N ARG A 74 2.61 4.58 -4.75
CA ARG A 74 2.68 3.12 -4.72
C ARG A 74 1.82 2.55 -5.82
N THR A 75 2.45 1.80 -6.71
CA THR A 75 1.74 1.03 -7.73
C THR A 75 1.07 -0.18 -7.11
N GLU A 76 -0.15 -0.48 -7.55
CA GLU A 76 -0.89 -1.69 -7.25
C GLU A 76 -1.18 -2.45 -8.54
N SER A 77 -1.13 -3.78 -8.49
CA SER A 77 -1.72 -4.60 -9.55
C SER A 77 -3.22 -4.82 -9.32
N TYR A 78 -3.95 -5.22 -10.36
CA TYR A 78 -5.37 -5.56 -10.27
C TYR A 78 -5.65 -6.63 -9.19
N ASP A 79 -4.88 -7.72 -9.18
CA ASP A 79 -5.11 -8.85 -8.27
C ASP A 79 -4.84 -8.47 -6.80
N GLU A 80 -3.79 -7.67 -6.56
CA GLU A 80 -3.45 -7.15 -5.23
C GLU A 80 -4.53 -6.21 -4.70
N ALA A 81 -5.00 -5.29 -5.54
CA ALA A 81 -6.09 -4.38 -5.19
C ALA A 81 -7.38 -5.15 -4.90
N LEU A 82 -7.76 -6.09 -5.76
CA LEU A 82 -8.98 -6.88 -5.58
C LEU A 82 -8.91 -7.76 -4.33
N TYR A 83 -7.75 -8.38 -4.07
CA TYR A 83 -7.51 -9.13 -2.84
C TYR A 83 -7.68 -8.24 -1.60
N ALA A 84 -7.07 -7.05 -1.60
CA ALA A 84 -7.17 -6.12 -0.50
C ALA A 84 -8.62 -5.66 -0.26
N ILE A 85 -9.38 -5.38 -1.32
CA ILE A 85 -10.80 -4.99 -1.21
C ILE A 85 -11.63 -6.10 -0.56
N HIS A 86 -11.43 -7.35 -0.97
CA HIS A 86 -12.19 -8.48 -0.42
C HIS A 86 -11.80 -8.85 1.01
N ASN A 87 -10.52 -8.65 1.38
CA ASN A 87 -9.97 -9.16 2.64
C ASN A 87 -9.67 -8.09 3.68
N GLY A 88 -9.91 -6.81 3.38
CA GLY A 88 -9.67 -5.71 4.32
C GLY A 88 -8.20 -5.32 4.41
N GLY A 89 -7.58 -5.21 3.23
CA GLY A 89 -6.13 -5.06 3.10
C GLY A 89 -5.39 -6.38 3.36
N PHE A 90 -4.07 -6.36 3.19
CA PHE A 90 -3.23 -7.55 3.35
C PHE A 90 -3.17 -8.10 4.79
N SER A 91 -3.52 -7.28 5.79
CA SER A 91 -3.58 -7.69 7.19
C SER A 91 -5.00 -7.97 7.69
N GLY A 92 -6.04 -7.50 6.99
CA GLY A 92 -7.43 -7.55 7.47
C GLY A 92 -7.72 -6.70 8.72
N ALA A 93 -6.76 -5.92 9.21
CA ALA A 93 -6.83 -5.34 10.56
C ALA A 93 -7.45 -3.93 10.62
N ILE A 94 -7.30 -3.14 9.56
CA ILE A 94 -7.66 -1.71 9.56
C ILE A 94 -8.61 -1.37 8.42
N MET A 95 -8.30 -1.81 7.20
CA MET A 95 -9.19 -1.62 6.06
C MET A 95 -10.37 -2.57 6.20
N PRO A 96 -11.62 -2.10 6.14
CA PRO A 96 -12.78 -2.98 6.21
C PRO A 96 -12.87 -3.91 4.98
N GLN A 97 -13.31 -5.15 5.20
CA GLN A 97 -13.49 -6.13 4.12
C GLN A 97 -14.76 -5.82 3.32
N ASN A 98 -14.72 -6.07 2.00
CA ASN A 98 -15.87 -5.98 1.11
C ASN A 98 -16.62 -4.63 1.19
N ILE A 99 -15.89 -3.52 1.34
CA ILE A 99 -16.45 -2.15 1.27
C ILE A 99 -17.25 -1.95 -0.02
N VAL A 100 -16.75 -2.53 -1.11
CA VAL A 100 -17.45 -2.75 -2.37
C VAL A 100 -17.26 -4.20 -2.79
N ALA A 101 -18.14 -4.71 -3.65
CA ALA A 101 -18.12 -6.11 -4.06
C ALA A 101 -18.49 -6.27 -5.54
N GLY A 102 -18.19 -7.44 -6.10
CA GLY A 102 -18.58 -7.80 -7.47
C GLY A 102 -17.95 -6.88 -8.52
N GLU A 103 -18.79 -6.32 -9.39
CA GLU A 103 -18.32 -5.48 -10.49
C GLU A 103 -17.69 -4.18 -10.00
N ASP A 104 -18.22 -3.58 -8.94
CA ASP A 104 -17.68 -2.35 -8.36
C ASP A 104 -16.26 -2.56 -7.81
N ALA A 105 -16.02 -3.70 -7.13
CA ALA A 105 -14.68 -4.07 -6.68
C ALA A 105 -13.71 -4.26 -7.86
N THR A 106 -14.20 -4.84 -8.97
CA THR A 106 -13.43 -5.02 -10.20
C THR A 106 -13.08 -3.67 -10.84
N LYS A 107 -14.02 -2.73 -10.89
CA LYS A 107 -13.80 -1.37 -11.44
C LYS A 107 -12.78 -0.61 -10.61
N VAL A 108 -12.88 -0.66 -9.28
CA VAL A 108 -11.90 -0.05 -8.38
C VAL A 108 -10.51 -0.66 -8.57
N ALA A 109 -10.40 -1.99 -8.65
CA ALA A 109 -9.12 -2.66 -8.86
C ALA A 109 -8.47 -2.27 -10.21
N LYS A 110 -9.27 -2.18 -11.30
CA LYS A 110 -8.78 -1.72 -12.60
C LYS A 110 -8.35 -0.26 -12.60
N PHE A 111 -9.11 0.59 -11.90
CA PHE A 111 -8.73 1.98 -11.71
C PHE A 111 -7.38 2.08 -10.98
N LEU A 112 -7.19 1.36 -9.87
CA LEU A 112 -5.93 1.37 -9.13
C LEU A 112 -4.77 0.83 -9.97
N GLU A 113 -4.96 -0.23 -10.74
CA GLU A 113 -3.93 -0.74 -11.66
C GLU A 113 -3.48 0.32 -12.68
N ALA A 114 -4.42 1.08 -13.24
CA ALA A 114 -4.12 2.05 -14.28
C ALA A 114 -3.57 3.39 -13.77
N TYR A 115 -3.96 3.82 -12.56
CA TYR A 115 -3.72 5.18 -12.07
C TYR A 115 -2.87 5.27 -10.80
N SER A 116 -2.42 4.15 -10.24
CA SER A 116 -1.50 4.16 -9.10
C SER A 116 -0.03 4.34 -9.52
N GLY A 117 0.81 4.84 -8.62
CA GLY A 117 2.23 5.08 -8.82
C GLY A 117 2.59 6.25 -9.73
N THR A 118 1.65 7.15 -10.04
CA THR A 118 1.87 8.26 -10.99
C THR A 118 2.91 9.27 -10.53
N ASP A 119 3.20 9.37 -9.23
CA ASP A 119 4.23 10.25 -8.67
C ASP A 119 5.60 9.55 -8.53
N VAL A 120 5.67 8.23 -8.82
CA VAL A 120 6.93 7.48 -8.84
C VAL A 120 7.62 7.71 -10.18
N ILE A 121 8.16 8.91 -10.36
CA ILE A 121 9.22 9.12 -11.35
C ILE A 121 10.43 8.34 -10.84
N ASP A 122 10.93 7.38 -11.63
CA ASP A 122 12.12 6.56 -11.36
C ASP A 122 13.15 7.39 -10.58
N PRO A 123 13.36 7.15 -9.26
CA PRO A 123 14.45 7.83 -8.57
C PRO A 123 15.74 7.46 -9.30
N PRO A 124 16.70 8.39 -9.47
CA PRO A 124 17.95 8.09 -10.16
C PRO A 124 18.50 6.79 -9.59
N ARG A 125 18.50 5.72 -10.40
CA ARG A 125 19.26 4.52 -10.05
C ARG A 125 20.68 5.02 -9.80
N PRO A 126 21.32 4.72 -8.66
CA PRO A 126 22.74 5.00 -8.53
C PRO A 126 23.39 4.32 -9.72
N THR A 127 23.89 5.13 -10.66
CA THR A 127 24.63 4.62 -11.80
C THR A 127 25.81 3.90 -11.18
N SER A 128 25.86 2.58 -11.30
CA SER A 128 27.09 1.84 -11.05
C SER A 128 28.15 2.52 -11.92
N ASN A 129 29.07 3.24 -11.29
CA ASN A 129 30.11 3.94 -12.00
C ASN A 129 30.94 2.86 -12.70
N PRO A 130 31.26 2.97 -14.00
CA PRO A 130 32.13 2.00 -14.68
C PRO A 130 33.54 1.86 -14.07
N GLN A 131 33.82 2.57 -12.97
CA GLN A 131 35.08 2.52 -12.23
C GLN A 131 35.05 1.57 -11.03
N ASP A 132 33.89 0.99 -10.67
CA ASP A 132 33.80 -0.04 -9.63
C ASP A 132 34.20 -1.44 -10.15
N GLU A 133 34.44 -1.60 -11.47
CA GLU A 133 34.96 -2.83 -12.08
C GLU A 133 36.51 -2.84 -12.24
N GLN A 134 37.21 -1.78 -11.83
CA GLN A 134 38.68 -1.74 -11.81
C GLN A 134 39.20 -1.59 -10.37
N GLY A 135 39.20 -2.67 -9.60
CA GLY A 135 39.69 -2.55 -8.22
C GLY A 135 39.78 -3.78 -7.32
N ALA A 136 39.90 -5.01 -7.83
CA ALA A 136 40.30 -6.15 -6.98
C ALA A 136 40.96 -7.27 -7.77
N GLY A 137 42.09 -6.94 -8.41
CA GLY A 137 42.98 -7.90 -9.08
C GLY A 137 44.41 -7.74 -8.58
N THR A 138 44.67 -7.97 -7.29
CA THR A 138 46.04 -8.18 -6.81
C THR A 138 46.30 -9.67 -6.74
N ALA A 139 47.08 -10.14 -7.70
CA ALA A 139 47.69 -11.45 -7.71
C ALA A 139 48.48 -11.70 -6.42
N VAL A 140 48.19 -12.80 -5.73
CA VAL A 140 49.09 -13.42 -4.75
C VAL A 140 49.82 -14.57 -5.46
N PRO A 141 51.18 -14.64 -5.40
CA PRO A 141 51.95 -15.68 -6.07
C PRO A 141 51.99 -16.99 -5.26
N ASP A 142 52.11 -18.08 -6.01
CA ASP A 142 52.27 -19.46 -5.56
C ASP A 142 53.67 -19.71 -4.95
N VAL A 143 53.76 -20.33 -3.77
CA VAL A 143 54.97 -21.04 -3.31
C VAL A 143 54.61 -22.24 -2.42
N VAL A 144 55.11 -23.38 -2.84
CA VAL A 144 55.02 -24.73 -2.24
C VAL A 144 56.04 -24.90 -1.11
N GLY A 145 55.69 -25.65 -0.04
CA GLY A 145 56.70 -26.47 0.68
C GLY A 145 56.67 -26.50 2.22
N ASN A 146 55.87 -27.43 2.77
CA ASN A 146 56.12 -28.37 3.88
C ASN A 146 56.88 -27.95 5.17
N ALA A 147 56.21 -28.12 6.33
CA ALA A 147 56.81 -28.67 7.56
C ALA A 147 55.73 -29.12 8.58
N GLU A 148 55.82 -30.39 8.99
CA GLU A 148 55.15 -31.04 10.11
C GLU A 148 55.27 -30.25 11.44
N SER A 149 54.28 -30.31 12.33
CA SER A 149 54.17 -31.39 13.33
C SER A 149 53.14 -31.09 14.43
N SER A 150 52.42 -32.15 14.81
CA SER A 150 52.09 -32.54 16.19
C SER A 150 50.86 -31.98 16.93
N ALA A 151 50.21 -32.93 17.62
CA ALA A 151 49.13 -32.89 18.60
C ALA A 151 47.70 -32.68 18.04
N GLU A 152 46.90 -33.74 17.84
CA GLU A 152 46.04 -34.41 18.87
C GLU A 152 44.95 -33.43 19.38
N ASP A 153 43.64 -33.64 19.25
CA ASP A 153 42.87 -34.81 19.68
C ASP A 153 41.48 -34.86 18.99
N THR A 154 41.07 -36.11 18.82
CA THR A 154 39.89 -36.79 18.27
C THR A 154 38.54 -36.44 18.95
N SER A 155 37.48 -36.20 18.18
CA SER A 155 36.36 -37.14 17.88
C SER A 155 35.09 -36.90 18.73
N ALA A 156 33.93 -36.77 18.07
CA ALA A 156 32.81 -37.74 18.04
C ALA A 156 31.96 -37.73 19.33
N GLY A 157 30.66 -37.43 19.26
CA GLY A 157 29.61 -38.39 18.90
C GLY A 157 28.66 -38.49 20.10
N SER A 158 27.40 -38.08 19.94
CA SER A 158 26.20 -38.94 20.03
C SER A 158 25.89 -39.55 21.41
N ASP A 159 24.62 -39.38 21.81
CA ASP A 159 23.72 -40.44 22.32
C ASP A 159 23.07 -40.20 23.70
N THR A 160 21.80 -40.61 23.74
CA THR A 160 20.93 -40.94 24.88
C THR A 160 20.37 -39.77 25.70
N GLY A 161 19.07 -39.57 25.90
CA GLY A 161 17.94 -40.52 25.90
C GLY A 161 17.43 -40.74 27.33
N GLN A 162 16.10 -40.79 27.48
CA GLN A 162 15.31 -41.20 28.67
C GLN A 162 15.16 -40.11 29.76
N ASP A 163 14.04 -39.93 30.46
CA ASP A 163 12.82 -40.71 30.70
C ASP A 163 11.80 -39.71 31.36
N GLN A 164 10.59 -39.52 30.85
CA GLN A 164 9.32 -40.08 31.34
C GLN A 164 8.74 -39.57 32.68
N LEU A 165 7.40 -39.69 32.77
CA LEU A 165 6.48 -39.48 33.91
C LEU A 165 6.10 -38.00 34.18
N GLN A 166 4.83 -37.56 34.16
CA GLN A 166 3.52 -38.18 34.44
C GLN A 166 2.46 -37.41 33.59
N GLN A 167 1.58 -37.98 32.77
CA GLN A 167 0.49 -38.95 32.96
C GLN A 167 -0.70 -38.43 33.83
N SER A 168 -1.90 -38.45 33.22
CA SER A 168 -3.27 -38.56 33.80
C SER A 168 -3.86 -37.30 34.48
N THR A 169 -5.05 -36.77 34.15
CA THR A 169 -6.41 -37.36 34.05
C THR A 169 -7.32 -36.36 33.30
N SER A 170 -8.10 -36.72 32.27
CA SER A 170 -9.46 -37.31 32.31
C SER A 170 -10.50 -36.49 33.08
N THR A 171 -11.41 -35.79 32.39
CA THR A 171 -12.86 -36.02 32.55
C THR A 171 -13.72 -35.35 31.47
N THR A 172 -14.60 -36.19 30.93
CA THR A 172 -15.69 -35.96 30.00
C THR A 172 -17.02 -35.95 30.77
N SER A 173 -17.96 -35.09 30.34
CA SER A 173 -19.44 -35.20 30.47
C SER A 173 -20.11 -35.04 31.84
N PRO A 174 -21.46 -34.90 31.87
CA PRO A 174 -22.44 -34.79 30.77
C PRO A 174 -23.08 -33.41 30.57
#